data_AF-A0A959XJP4-F1
#
_entry.id   AF-A0A959XJP4-F1
#
_cell.length_a   1.000
_cell.length_b   1.000
_cell.length_c   1.000
_cell.angle_alpha   90.00
_cell.angle_beta   90.00
_cell.angle_gamma   90.00
#
_symmetry.space_group_name_H-M   'P 1'
#
loop_
_entity.id
_entity.type
_entity.pdbx_description
1 polymer ?
#
loop_
_entity_poly.entity_id
_entity_poly.type
_entity_poly.pdbx_seq_one_letter_code
_entity_poly.pdbx_strand_id
1 'polypeptide(L)' 'MRNGLVLFTSDRGITPAALGAAAEERGFDTFYVPEHTHIPVRRTAAHPGTGDETLPDDRY' A
#
# COMPACT_ATOMS: atom_id res chain seq x y z
N MET A 1 -26.93 -5.39 4.44
CA MET A 1 -25.50 -5.69 4.68
C MET A 1 -24.68 -4.60 4.02
N ARG A 2 -23.58 -4.16 4.64
CA ARG A 2 -22.69 -3.13 4.08
C ARG A 2 -21.32 -3.73 3.83
N ASN A 3 -20.73 -3.46 2.68
CA ASN A 3 -19.43 -4.02 2.26
C ASN A 3 -18.41 -2.90 2.10
N GLY A 4 -17.17 -3.16 2.53
CA GLY A 4 -16.07 -2.19 2.45
C GLY A 4 -14.84 -2.75 1.77
N LEU A 5 -13.96 -1.86 1.34
CA LEU A 5 -12.66 -2.17 0.76
C LEU A 5 -11.53 -1.60 1.62
N VAL A 6 -10.43 -2.36 1.72
CA VAL A 6 -9.15 -1.90 2.26
C VAL A 6 -8.10 -2.13 1.19
N LEU A 7 -7.38 -1.08 0.80
CA LEU A 7 -6.29 -1.17 -0.18
C LEU A 7 -4.94 -1.16 0.52
N PHE A 8 -4.15 -2.21 0.37
CA PHE A 8 -2.71 -2.12 0.64
C PHE A 8 -2.05 -1.37 -0.52
N THR A 9 -1.64 -0.12 -0.29
CA THR A 9 -1.19 0.76 -1.37
C THR A 9 0.28 0.54 -1.68
N SER A 10 0.61 0.32 -2.95
CA SER A 10 1.96 0.31 -3.49
C SER A 10 1.99 1.01 -4.85
N ASP A 11 3.19 1.37 -5.31
CA ASP A 11 3.44 1.93 -6.63
C ASP A 11 3.14 0.96 -7.79
N ARG A 12 3.01 -0.34 -7.49
CA ARG A 12 2.67 -1.41 -8.44
C ARG A 12 1.17 -1.72 -8.53
N GLY A 13 0.35 -1.11 -7.69
CA GLY A 13 -1.10 -1.36 -7.61
C GLY A 13 -1.97 -0.30 -8.29
N ILE A 14 -3.28 -0.50 -8.23
CA ILE A 14 -4.26 0.55 -8.55
C ILE A 14 -4.09 1.72 -7.57
N THR A 15 -4.19 2.95 -8.06
CA THR A 15 -4.08 4.12 -7.18
C THR A 15 -5.32 4.22 -6.27
N PRO A 16 -5.17 4.77 -5.05
CA PRO A 16 -6.30 4.96 -4.16
C PRO A 16 -7.43 5.77 -4.79
N ALA A 17 -7.09 6.82 -5.55
CA ALA A 17 -8.08 7.65 -6.24
C ALA A 17 -8.90 6.86 -7.27
N ALA A 18 -8.23 6.04 -8.10
CA ALA A 18 -8.91 5.23 -9.10
C ALA A 18 -9.79 4.14 -8.46
N LEU A 19 -9.30 3.49 -7.40
CA LEU A 19 -10.09 2.49 -6.69
C LEU A 19 -11.27 3.11 -5.94
N GLY A 20 -11.13 4.30 -5.37
CA GLY A 20 -12.21 5.02 -4.69
C GLY A 20 -13.40 5.26 -5.62
N ALA A 21 -13.16 5.84 -6.79
CA ALA A 21 -14.21 6.04 -7.80
C ALA A 21 -14.84 4.70 -8.24
N ALA A 22 -14.01 3.68 -8.48
CA ALA A 22 -14.50 2.36 -8.85
C ALA A 22 -15.35 1.70 -7.74
N ALA A 23 -15.02 1.94 -6.47
CA ALA A 23 -15.74 1.42 -5.31
C ALA A 23 -17.14 2.06 -5.21
N GLU A 24 -17.24 3.37 -5.41
CA GLU A 24 -18.51 4.10 -5.44
C GLU A 24 -19.41 3.60 -6.57
N GLU A 25 -18.89 3.47 -7.79
CA GLU A 25 -19.62 2.92 -8.95
C GLU A 25 -20.19 1.52 -8.71
N ARG A 26 -19.53 0.74 -7.84
CA ARG A 26 -19.89 -0.66 -7.54
C ARG A 26 -20.70 -0.81 -6.24
N GLY A 27 -21.04 0.30 -5.58
CA GLY A 27 -21.90 0.32 -4.41
C GLY A 27 -21.23 -0.17 -3.12
N PHE A 28 -19.90 -0.04 -3.00
CA PHE A 28 -19.23 -0.24 -1.70
C PHE A 28 -19.50 0.94 -0.76
N ASP A 29 -19.70 0.65 0.52
CA ASP A 29 -20.06 1.65 1.52
C ASP A 29 -18.87 2.40 2.09
N THR A 30 -17.69 1.78 2.08
CA THR A 30 -16.48 2.31 2.73
C THR A 30 -15.23 1.94 1.96
N PHE A 31 -14.26 2.85 1.97
CA PHE A 31 -12.95 2.65 1.39
C PHE A 31 -11.88 3.17 2.36
N TYR A 32 -10.95 2.29 2.76
CA TYR A 32 -9.84 2.62 3.64
C TYR A 32 -8.51 2.52 2.91
N VAL A 33 -7.67 3.52 3.12
CA VAL A 33 -6.31 3.62 2.57
C VAL A 33 -5.34 3.76 3.75
N PRO A 34 -4.22 3.02 3.75
CA PRO A 34 -3.22 3.14 4.80
C PRO A 34 -2.52 4.49 4.73
N GLU A 35 -2.26 5.05 5.90
CA GLU A 35 -1.37 6.18 6.09
C GLU A 35 0.00 5.64 6.54
N HIS A 36 1.06 6.01 5.82
CA HIS A 36 2.42 5.56 6.09
C HIS A 36 3.30 6.75 6.46
N THR A 37 3.06 7.34 7.64
CA THR A 37 3.79 8.51 8.15
C THR A 37 5.32 8.37 8.13
N HIS A 38 5.84 7.14 8.23
CA HIS A 38 7.27 6.87 8.44
C HIS A 38 7.86 6.03 7.31
N ILE A 39 7.80 6.53 6.07
CA ILE A 39 8.51 5.92 4.94
C ILE A 39 9.95 6.45 4.89
N PRO A 40 10.98 5.57 4.97
CA PRO A 40 12.36 5.99 4.81
C PRO A 40 12.63 6.52 3.39
N VAL A 41 13.14 7.75 3.28
CA VAL A 41 13.58 8.32 1.99
C VAL A 41 14.94 7.78 1.54
N ARG A 42 15.66 7.08 2.42
CA ARG A 42 16.91 6.38 2.15
C ARG A 42 16.92 5.07 2.93
N ARG A 43 17.52 4.03 2.33
CA ARG A 43 17.67 2.70 2.95
C ARG A 43 19.11 2.50 3.40
N THR A 44 19.49 3.14 4.51
CA THR A 44 20.84 3.00 5.11
C THR A 44 20.88 2.04 6.29
N ALA A 45 19.71 1.62 6.79
CA ALA A 45 19.62 0.60 7.82
C ALA A 45 19.74 -0.79 7.17
N ALA A 46 20.49 -1.68 7.80
CA ALA A 46 20.58 -3.08 7.38
C ALA A 46 19.18 -3.71 7.38
N HIS A 47 18.77 -4.26 6.25
CA HIS A 47 17.54 -5.00 6.13
C HIS A 47 17.65 -6.30 6.96
N PRO A 48 16.63 -6.67 7.77
CA PRO A 48 16.74 -7.76 8.74
C PRO A 48 17.10 -9.13 8.15
N GLY A 49 16.77 -9.37 6.88
CA GLY A 49 17.04 -10.65 6.20
C GLY A 49 18.35 -10.71 5.43
N THR A 50 18.83 -9.60 4.88
CA THR A 50 20.02 -9.54 4.01
C THR A 50 21.26 -9.07 4.77
N GLY A 51 21.07 -8.33 5.87
CA GLY A 51 22.16 -7.83 6.71
C GLY A 51 22.85 -6.57 6.16
N ASP A 52 22.39 -6.03 5.04
CA ASP A 52 22.88 -4.81 4.41
C ASP A 52 21.71 -3.99 3.81
N GLU A 53 22.02 -2.99 2.98
CA GLU A 53 21.01 -2.11 2.35
C GLU A 53 20.21 -2.81 1.22
N THR A 54 20.60 -4.02 0.81
CA THR A 54 19.95 -4.75 -0.28
C THR A 54 18.64 -5.37 0.20
N LEU A 55 17.65 -5.44 -0.70
CA LEU A 55 16.43 -6.18 -0.43
C LEU A 55 16.49 -7.60 -0.97
N PRO A 56 15.83 -8.56 -0.30
CA PRO A 56 15.80 -9.96 -0.73
C PRO A 56 15.03 -10.17 -2.03
N ASP A 57 14.05 -9.31 -2.35
CA ASP A 57 13.42 -9.22 -3.66
C ASP A 57 12.82 -7.82 -3.91
N ASP A 58 12.24 -7.63 -5.09
CA ASP A 58 11.53 -6.41 -5.45
C ASP A 58 10.19 -6.25 -4.72
N ARG A 59 9.71 -7.25 -3.97
CA ARG A 59 8.43 -7.24 -3.25
C ARG A 59 8.52 -6.68 -1.82
N TYR A 60 9.73 -6.32 -1.39
CA TYR A 60 10.00 -5.62 -0.13
C TYR A 60 10.16 -4.09 -0.26
#